data_AF-A0A140GR07-F1
#
_entry.id   AF-A0A140GR07-F1
#
_cell.length_a   1.000
_cell.length_b   1.000
_cell.length_c   1.000
_cell.angle_alpha   90.00
_cell.angle_beta   90.00
_cell.angle_gamma   90.00
#
_symmetry.space_group_name_H-M   'P 1'
#
loop_
_entity.id
_entity.type
_entity.pdbx_description
1 polymer ?
#
loop_
_entity_poly.entity_id
_entity_poly.type
_entity_poly.pdbx_seq_one_letter_code
_entity_poly.pdbx_strand_id
1 'polypeptide(L)'
;MLREMVVIKNRYEIKDDVTIIYVDRPDGETLEVLIDTKDLSKAMSFKNSWGATKSKNRWLIKGTWRENGVKKNISLNRYLFDACDNSCIRFINGNTLDHRRCNLTNSEAVQIVKGNEYEIKGDRAFLKLNRRDGSKLITQIDLEDLDRVTSKGTWFAEWHKDFNNYFVQNVSYYYEDGKKHRKKISLHTFLMNTKPSEPIRHCDGDTLNNCKANLKVYNRTMMNDYEQISDDTIAIILRDSNGNEKARTLIDKEDLEKVINNGHTWCYFRCKGEPYAVLNLKSKRVYLHRFIMNTPKDMVTDHINHDTLDNRKRNLRNATISENMQNRKSARRDSKSGIRGISWDSGNHDWIVSFNGKYYGRFKDIDKAKDLAEEKLREVFPYLKKIKNI
;
A
#
# COMPACT_ATOMS: atom_id res chain seq x y z
N MET A 1 48.07 49.58 32.68
CA MET A 1 47.63 49.62 31.27
C MET A 1 46.68 48.46 31.03
N LEU A 2 45.36 48.71 31.05
CA LEU A 2 44.38 47.73 30.60
C LEU A 2 44.49 47.65 29.07
N ARG A 3 44.93 46.49 28.55
CA ARG A 3 44.79 46.21 27.12
C ARG A 3 43.29 46.13 26.84
N GLU A 4 42.74 47.12 26.14
CA GLU A 4 41.44 46.97 25.50
C GLU A 4 41.55 45.78 24.53
N MET A 5 40.99 44.65 24.92
CA MET A 5 40.83 43.51 24.03
C MET A 5 39.80 43.92 22.99
N VAL A 6 40.25 44.20 21.76
CA VAL A 6 39.35 44.36 20.60
C VAL A 6 38.56 43.07 20.46
N VAL A 7 37.26 43.14 20.74
CA VAL A 7 36.35 42.01 20.63
C VAL A 7 35.99 41.82 19.16
N ILE A 8 36.61 40.84 18.51
CA ILE A 8 36.26 40.46 17.15
C ILE A 8 34.94 39.66 17.18
N LYS A 9 33.88 40.19 16.55
CA LYS A 9 32.60 39.50 16.35
C LYS A 9 32.65 38.59 15.14
N ASN A 10 31.73 37.62 15.07
CA ASN A 10 31.55 36.80 13.88
C ASN A 10 31.10 37.64 12.69
N ARG A 11 31.60 37.30 11.50
CA ARG A 11 31.06 37.83 10.23
C ARG A 11 29.68 37.23 9.98
N TYR A 12 28.83 37.93 9.24
CA TYR A 12 27.52 37.43 8.85
C TYR A 12 27.08 37.92 7.46
N GLU A 13 26.13 37.23 6.85
CA GLU A 13 25.48 37.58 5.58
C GLU A 13 23.96 37.46 5.76
N ILE A 14 23.20 38.47 5.34
CA ILE A 14 21.72 38.45 5.40
C ILE A 14 21.17 38.01 4.04
N LYS A 15 20.30 37.00 4.04
CA LYS A 15 19.57 36.48 2.87
C LYS A 15 18.07 36.44 3.21
N ASP A 16 17.36 37.51 2.88
CA ASP A 16 15.94 37.69 3.14
C ASP A 16 15.56 37.50 4.62
N ASP A 17 14.85 36.41 4.95
CA ASP A 17 14.40 36.06 6.30
C ASP A 17 15.41 35.21 7.08
N VAL A 18 16.55 34.84 6.46
CA VAL A 18 17.62 34.04 7.05
C VAL A 18 18.93 34.82 7.12
N THR A 19 19.62 34.76 8.25
CA THR A 19 20.99 35.28 8.37
C THR A 19 21.99 34.14 8.60
N ILE A 20 23.09 34.15 7.87
CA ILE A 20 24.23 33.23 8.01
C ILE A 20 25.28 33.89 8.90
N ILE A 21 25.64 33.26 10.01
CA ILE A 21 26.77 33.63 10.86
C ILE A 21 27.94 32.71 10.55
N TYR A 22 29.10 33.29 10.24
CA TYR A 22 30.33 32.55 9.97
C TYR A 22 31.11 32.31 11.27
N VAL A 23 31.33 31.04 11.59
CA VAL A 23 32.08 30.61 12.76
C VAL A 23 33.40 29.99 12.31
N ASP A 24 34.45 30.80 12.36
CA ASP A 24 35.82 30.40 12.03
C ASP A 24 36.38 29.48 13.14
N ARG A 25 36.99 28.36 12.75
CA ARG A 25 37.57 27.38 13.67
C ARG A 25 39.10 27.44 13.67
N PRO A 26 39.77 27.01 14.75
CA PRO A 26 41.24 27.02 14.84
C PRO A 26 41.96 26.15 13.80
N ASP A 27 41.26 25.17 13.20
CA ASP A 27 41.78 24.30 12.14
C ASP A 27 41.60 24.90 10.73
N GLY A 28 41.10 26.14 10.62
CA GLY A 28 40.90 26.86 9.37
C GLY A 28 39.55 26.61 8.69
N GLU A 29 38.74 25.67 9.19
CA GLU A 29 37.37 25.45 8.69
C GLU A 29 36.44 26.60 9.12
N THR A 30 35.56 27.05 8.23
CA THR A 30 34.50 28.01 8.56
C THR A 30 33.15 27.31 8.49
N LEU A 31 32.37 27.40 9.58
CA LEU A 31 31.01 26.86 9.62
C LEU A 31 29.98 27.95 9.33
N GLU A 32 28.99 27.63 8.51
CA GLU A 32 27.81 28.46 8.25
C GLU A 32 26.70 28.11 9.24
N VAL A 33 26.31 29.07 10.09
CA VAL A 33 25.27 28.90 11.09
C VAL A 33 24.06 29.76 10.72
N LEU A 34 22.91 29.14 10.50
CA LEU A 34 21.69 29.84 10.08
C LEU A 34 20.88 30.30 11.30
N ILE A 35 20.36 31.53 11.27
CA ILE A 35 19.41 32.06 12.25
C ILE A 35 18.28 32.79 11.52
N ASP A 36 17.14 33.04 12.19
CA ASP A 36 16.14 33.95 11.64
C ASP A 36 16.72 35.37 11.65
N THR A 37 16.54 36.15 10.58
CA THR A 37 17.11 37.51 10.51
C THR A 37 16.63 38.42 11.64
N LYS A 38 15.41 38.22 12.14
CA LYS A 38 14.88 38.91 13.33
C LYS A 38 15.68 38.65 14.62
N ASP A 39 16.39 37.53 14.70
CA ASP A 39 17.19 37.13 15.86
C ASP A 39 18.67 37.60 15.75
N LEU A 40 19.06 38.27 14.65
CA LEU A 40 20.43 38.75 14.41
C LEU A 40 20.89 39.78 15.45
N SER A 41 20.07 40.79 15.72
CA SER A 41 20.39 41.85 16.69
C SER A 41 20.72 41.24 18.06
N LYS A 42 19.93 40.25 18.46
CA LYS A 42 20.16 39.47 19.67
C LYS A 42 21.46 38.68 19.58
N ALA A 43 21.68 37.88 18.54
CA ALA A 43 22.89 37.07 18.37
C ALA A 43 24.17 37.91 18.47
N MET A 44 24.18 39.12 17.91
CA MET A 44 25.33 40.03 17.90
C MET A 44 25.50 40.81 19.21
N SER A 45 24.45 40.95 20.02
CA SER A 45 24.52 41.56 21.36
C SER A 45 25.30 40.71 22.38
N PHE A 46 25.50 39.41 22.11
CA PHE A 46 26.32 38.55 22.96
C PHE A 46 27.74 39.10 23.04
N LYS A 47 28.28 39.33 24.24
CA LYS A 47 29.52 40.10 24.44
C LYS A 47 30.75 39.60 23.68
N ASN A 48 30.91 38.30 23.44
CA ASN A 48 32.05 37.74 22.70
C ASN A 48 31.61 37.17 21.34
N SER A 49 32.52 36.53 20.60
CA SER A 49 32.15 35.74 19.42
C SER A 49 31.59 34.35 19.80
N TRP A 50 30.81 33.80 18.88
CA TRP A 50 30.36 32.42 18.86
C TRP A 50 31.46 31.51 18.32
N GLY A 51 31.69 30.40 19.01
CA GLY A 51 32.63 29.35 18.60
C GLY A 51 31.93 28.00 18.44
N ALA A 52 32.56 27.10 17.70
CA ALA A 52 32.07 25.74 17.50
C ALA A 52 32.92 24.71 18.25
N THR A 53 32.27 23.70 18.83
CA THR A 53 32.94 22.51 19.38
C THR A 53 32.23 21.27 18.88
N LYS A 54 32.98 20.25 18.46
CA LYS A 54 32.42 18.97 18.04
C LYS A 54 32.16 18.10 19.27
N SER A 55 30.96 17.52 19.37
CA SER A 55 30.62 16.51 20.38
C SER A 55 29.96 15.32 19.68
N LYS A 56 30.61 14.15 19.75
CA LYS A 56 30.26 12.98 18.93
C LYS A 56 30.17 13.40 17.45
N ASN A 57 29.01 13.21 16.81
CA ASN A 57 28.75 13.56 15.40
C ASN A 57 27.95 14.87 15.23
N ARG A 58 27.99 15.80 16.19
CA ARG A 58 27.23 17.06 16.12
C ARG A 58 28.08 18.27 16.47
N TRP A 59 27.75 19.41 15.86
CA TRP A 59 28.35 20.71 16.20
C TRP A 59 27.58 21.37 17.34
N LEU A 60 28.30 21.89 18.33
CA LEU A 60 27.75 22.73 19.38
C LEU A 60 28.27 24.15 19.18
N ILE A 61 27.37 25.06 18.81
CA ILE A 61 27.66 26.49 18.68
C ILE A 61 27.44 27.16 20.04
N LYS A 62 28.48 27.76 20.61
CA LYS A 62 28.46 28.34 21.96
C LYS A 62 29.29 29.61 22.08
N GLY A 63 28.79 30.53 22.88
CA GLY A 63 29.49 31.71 23.35
C GLY A 63 30.16 31.40 24.68
N THR A 64 31.39 31.88 24.88
CA THR A 64 32.17 31.64 26.10
C THR A 64 32.62 32.95 26.72
N TRP A 65 32.60 33.06 28.04
CA TRP A 65 33.09 34.24 28.76
C TRP A 65 33.69 33.91 30.12
N ARG A 66 34.28 34.91 30.78
CA ARG A 66 34.72 34.82 32.18
C ARG A 66 33.90 35.76 33.05
N GLU A 67 33.54 35.28 34.24
CA GLU A 67 32.85 36.03 35.29
C GLU A 67 33.50 35.66 36.62
N ASN A 68 34.03 36.65 37.35
CA ASN A 68 34.81 36.45 38.58
C ASN A 68 35.95 35.43 38.43
N GLY A 69 36.64 35.46 37.29
CA GLY A 69 37.73 34.52 36.96
C GLY A 69 37.27 33.14 36.48
N VAL A 70 35.99 32.79 36.63
CA VAL A 70 35.41 31.48 36.25
C VAL A 70 34.92 31.51 34.80
N LYS A 71 35.27 30.48 34.03
CA LYS A 71 34.83 30.32 32.63
C LYS A 71 33.38 29.83 32.58
N LYS A 72 32.51 30.60 31.93
CA LYS A 72 31.10 30.25 31.64
C LYS A 72 30.86 30.13 30.13
N ASN A 73 29.83 29.39 29.75
CA ASN A 73 29.42 29.24 28.36
C ASN A 73 27.90 29.12 28.23
N ILE A 74 27.37 29.47 27.06
CA ILE A 74 25.97 29.30 26.68
C ILE A 74 25.89 28.90 25.21
N SER A 75 25.00 27.99 24.85
CA SER A 75 24.78 27.63 23.45
C SER A 75 23.94 28.70 22.74
N LEU A 76 24.19 28.88 21.43
CA LEU A 76 23.50 29.91 20.63
C LEU A 76 21.98 29.75 20.66
N ASN A 77 21.47 28.53 20.49
CA ASN A 77 20.03 28.26 20.55
C ASN A 77 19.40 28.69 21.88
N ARG A 78 20.08 28.44 23.02
CA ARG A 78 19.59 28.83 24.36
C ARG A 78 19.59 30.34 24.55
N TYR A 79 20.62 31.01 24.04
CA TYR A 79 20.70 32.45 24.08
C TYR A 79 19.59 33.11 23.25
N LEU A 80 19.32 32.62 22.04
CA LEU A 80 18.22 33.15 21.20
C LEU A 80 16.83 32.95 21.81
N PHE A 81 16.64 31.88 22.58
CA PHE A 81 15.36 31.51 23.21
C PHE A 81 15.14 32.01 24.64
N ASP A 82 16.08 32.74 25.24
CA ASP A 82 16.02 33.15 26.65
C ASP A 82 15.77 31.97 27.61
N ALA A 83 16.34 30.81 27.29
CA ALA A 83 16.24 29.63 28.14
C ALA A 83 17.21 29.77 29.32
N CYS A 84 16.70 30.31 30.43
CA CYS A 84 17.44 30.60 31.67
C CYS A 84 17.56 29.38 32.61
N ASP A 85 16.76 28.34 32.40
CA ASP A 85 16.68 27.12 33.22
C ASP A 85 17.34 25.92 32.52
N ASN A 86 17.43 24.74 33.15
CA ASN A 86 17.97 23.54 32.51
C ASN A 86 17.09 22.95 31.39
N SER A 87 16.15 23.72 30.82
CA SER A 87 15.26 23.28 29.74
C SER A 87 16.03 22.81 28.51
N CYS A 88 15.57 21.69 27.95
CA CYS A 88 16.21 21.07 26.79
C CYS A 88 15.72 21.76 25.50
N ILE A 89 16.59 22.53 24.83
CA ILE A 89 16.31 23.01 23.48
C ILE A 89 16.85 22.00 22.45
N ARG A 90 15.95 21.47 21.62
CA ARG A 90 16.26 20.44 20.60
C ARG A 90 16.10 21.00 19.19
N PHE A 91 16.86 20.45 18.25
CA PHE A 91 16.80 20.79 16.82
C PHE A 91 15.82 19.88 16.08
N ILE A 92 14.75 20.45 15.51
CA ILE A 92 13.62 19.76 14.86
C ILE A 92 14.10 18.81 13.75
N ASN A 93 14.87 19.33 12.80
CA ASN A 93 15.42 18.57 11.68
C ASN A 93 16.78 17.90 12.00
N GLY A 94 17.30 18.08 13.23
CA GLY A 94 18.60 17.58 13.68
C GLY A 94 19.84 18.25 13.07
N ASN A 95 19.69 19.24 12.21
CA ASN A 95 20.76 20.11 11.74
C ASN A 95 21.16 21.07 12.88
N THR A 96 22.29 20.80 13.53
CA THR A 96 22.79 21.60 14.66
C THR A 96 23.46 22.91 14.24
N LEU A 97 23.46 23.22 12.94
CA LEU A 97 23.90 24.51 12.39
C LEU A 97 22.71 25.40 11.97
N ASP A 98 21.48 24.89 11.98
CA ASP A 98 20.28 25.67 11.69
C ASP A 98 19.57 26.04 12.99
N HIS A 99 19.81 27.25 13.46
CA HIS A 99 19.27 27.82 14.69
C HIS A 99 18.04 28.70 14.46
N ARG A 100 17.39 28.61 13.29
CA ARG A 100 16.10 29.26 13.06
C ARG A 100 15.03 28.69 13.98
N ARG A 101 14.04 29.50 14.37
CA ARG A 101 12.96 29.09 15.29
C ARG A 101 12.10 27.98 14.70
N CYS A 102 11.96 27.92 13.38
CA CYS A 102 11.31 26.80 12.69
C CYS A 102 12.04 25.45 12.89
N ASN A 103 13.30 25.48 13.35
CA ASN A 103 14.11 24.32 13.64
C ASN A 103 14.38 24.11 15.14
N LEU A 104 13.81 24.89 16.05
CA LEU A 104 14.11 24.80 17.48
C LEU A 104 12.82 24.61 18.29
N THR A 105 12.88 23.77 19.32
CA THR A 105 11.78 23.61 20.28
C THR A 105 12.29 23.33 21.69
N ASN A 106 11.53 23.79 22.68
CA ASN A 106 11.69 23.51 24.10
C ASN A 106 10.97 22.23 24.55
N SER A 107 10.26 21.57 23.64
CA SER A 107 9.62 20.27 23.88
C SER A 107 10.62 19.13 23.72
N GLU A 108 10.61 18.17 24.64
CA GLU A 108 11.44 16.97 24.54
C GLU A 108 11.07 16.09 23.33
N ALA A 109 9.91 16.34 22.71
CA ALA A 109 9.41 15.64 21.53
C ALA A 109 9.91 16.29 20.24
N VAL A 110 11.08 15.86 19.78
CA VAL A 110 11.56 16.12 18.42
C VAL A 110 11.98 14.84 17.75
N GLN A 111 11.30 14.49 16.66
CA GLN A 111 11.87 13.60 15.66
C GLN A 111 12.87 14.35 14.81
N ILE A 112 14.14 13.99 14.92
CA ILE A 112 15.17 14.36 13.96
C ILE A 112 14.80 13.73 12.62
N VAL A 113 14.52 14.54 11.60
CA VAL A 113 14.44 14.01 10.25
C VAL A 113 14.95 14.98 9.19
N LYS A 114 16.01 14.57 8.47
CA LYS A 114 16.37 15.14 7.17
C LYS A 114 15.38 14.60 6.13
N GLY A 115 14.80 15.48 5.31
CA GLY A 115 13.89 15.07 4.23
C GLY A 115 14.55 14.16 3.19
N ASN A 116 13.76 13.72 2.20
CA ASN A 116 14.28 13.02 1.04
C ASN A 116 15.00 14.01 0.10
N GLU A 117 16.05 13.54 -0.59
CA GLU A 117 16.52 14.22 -1.80
C GLU A 117 15.38 14.24 -2.84
N TYR A 118 15.26 15.31 -3.63
CA TYR A 118 14.25 15.40 -4.67
C TYR A 118 14.76 16.15 -5.90
N GLU A 119 14.07 15.99 -7.03
CA GLU A 119 14.25 16.76 -8.25
C GLU A 119 12.90 17.36 -8.65
N ILE A 120 12.88 18.60 -9.13
CA ILE A 120 11.67 19.26 -9.63
C ILE A 120 11.72 19.25 -11.16
N LYS A 121 10.64 18.84 -11.81
CA LYS A 121 10.48 18.92 -13.27
C LYS A 121 9.06 19.39 -13.58
N GLY A 122 8.95 20.62 -14.07
CA GLY A 122 7.65 21.25 -14.35
C GLY A 122 6.83 21.42 -13.07
N ASP A 123 5.61 20.91 -13.09
CA ASP A 123 4.61 20.95 -12.00
C ASP A 123 4.73 19.77 -11.02
N ARG A 124 5.78 18.96 -11.12
CA ARG A 124 5.98 17.75 -10.30
C ARG A 124 7.31 17.75 -9.56
N ALA A 125 7.30 17.13 -8.38
CA ALA A 125 8.48 16.82 -7.60
C ALA A 125 8.69 15.30 -7.50
N PHE A 126 9.95 14.87 -7.63
CA PHE A 126 10.38 13.48 -7.65
C PHE A 126 11.28 13.20 -6.45
N LEU A 127 10.74 12.56 -5.41
CA LEU A 127 11.45 12.28 -4.16
C LEU A 127 12.18 10.93 -4.25
N LYS A 128 13.45 10.91 -3.85
CA LYS A 128 14.31 9.72 -3.78
C LYS A 128 14.13 9.02 -2.44
N LEU A 129 13.62 7.78 -2.48
CA LEU A 129 13.37 6.92 -1.34
C LEU A 129 14.51 5.90 -1.20
N ASN A 130 15.30 6.03 -0.14
CA ASN A 130 16.40 5.10 0.12
C ASN A 130 15.86 3.76 0.61
N ARG A 131 16.32 2.66 -0.01
CA ARG A 131 16.04 1.29 0.42
C ARG A 131 17.19 0.75 1.27
N ARG A 132 16.91 -0.34 2.01
CA ARG A 132 17.89 -0.99 2.89
C ARG A 132 19.08 -1.59 2.14
N ASP A 133 18.88 -1.97 0.89
CA ASP A 133 19.89 -2.51 -0.01
C ASP A 133 20.76 -1.42 -0.67
N GLY A 134 20.56 -0.15 -0.32
CA GLY A 134 21.28 0.99 -0.91
C GLY A 134 20.70 1.49 -2.24
N SER A 135 19.76 0.77 -2.85
CA SER A 135 19.05 1.23 -4.05
C SER A 135 18.09 2.37 -3.71
N LYS A 136 17.70 3.14 -4.74
CA LYS A 136 16.75 4.25 -4.61
C LYS A 136 15.49 3.95 -5.42
N LEU A 137 14.33 4.19 -4.84
CA LEU A 137 13.06 4.31 -5.56
C LEU A 137 12.70 5.79 -5.71
N ILE A 138 11.89 6.12 -6.71
CA ILE A 138 11.43 7.49 -6.93
C ILE A 138 9.91 7.49 -6.77
N THR A 139 9.39 8.40 -5.95
CA THR A 139 7.97 8.73 -5.92
C THR A 139 7.77 10.11 -6.51
N GLN A 140 6.69 10.29 -7.26
CA GLN A 140 6.28 11.60 -7.77
C GLN A 140 5.10 12.15 -6.98
N ILE A 141 5.05 13.46 -6.81
CA ILE A 141 3.96 14.24 -6.20
C ILE A 141 3.77 15.55 -6.97
N ASP A 142 2.63 16.21 -6.77
CA ASP A 142 2.44 17.58 -7.26
C ASP A 142 3.39 18.54 -6.54
N LEU A 143 3.95 19.51 -7.26
CA LEU A 143 4.93 20.47 -6.73
C LEU A 143 4.35 21.30 -5.57
N GLU A 144 3.06 21.62 -5.61
CA GLU A 144 2.36 22.37 -4.54
C GLU A 144 2.37 21.66 -3.18
N ASP A 145 2.52 20.33 -3.15
CA ASP A 145 2.57 19.57 -1.90
C ASP A 145 3.99 19.35 -1.38
N LEU A 146 5.03 19.77 -2.11
CA LEU A 146 6.43 19.47 -1.79
C LEU A 146 6.84 19.95 -0.40
N ASP A 147 6.53 21.20 -0.04
CA ASP A 147 6.88 21.76 1.27
C ASP A 147 6.17 21.03 2.41
N ARG A 148 4.90 20.70 2.19
CA ARG A 148 4.07 19.95 3.13
C ARG A 148 4.58 18.51 3.32
N VAL A 149 5.06 17.86 2.26
CA VAL A 149 5.60 16.49 2.31
C VAL A 149 6.98 16.48 2.97
N THR A 150 7.87 17.41 2.60
CA THR A 150 9.24 17.47 3.12
C THR A 150 9.31 17.93 4.57
N SER A 151 8.43 18.84 4.99
CA SER A 151 8.30 19.25 6.40
C SER A 151 7.87 18.09 7.32
N LYS A 152 7.32 16.99 6.77
CA LYS A 152 6.98 15.78 7.54
C LYS A 152 8.20 14.89 7.85
N GLY A 153 9.33 15.15 7.22
CA GLY A 153 10.58 14.38 7.36
C GLY A 153 10.82 13.38 6.24
N THR A 154 11.62 12.35 6.53
CA THR A 154 11.98 11.26 5.61
C THR A 154 10.78 10.34 5.38
N TRP A 155 10.51 10.11 4.12
CA TRP A 155 9.63 9.08 3.62
C TRP A 155 10.45 7.88 3.13
N PHE A 156 9.90 6.69 3.27
CA PHE A 156 10.53 5.44 2.82
C PHE A 156 9.53 4.59 2.06
N ALA A 157 10.03 3.75 1.16
CA ALA A 157 9.22 2.80 0.42
C ALA A 157 9.06 1.50 1.22
N GLU A 158 7.86 0.96 1.29
CA GLU A 158 7.55 -0.31 1.93
C GLU A 158 6.69 -1.16 1.00
N TRP A 159 7.07 -2.44 0.82
CA TRP A 159 6.34 -3.36 -0.05
C TRP A 159 4.92 -3.61 0.46
N HIS A 160 3.94 -3.52 -0.45
CA HIS A 160 2.54 -3.77 -0.18
C HIS A 160 2.01 -4.91 -1.06
N LYS A 161 1.72 -6.06 -0.42
CA LYS A 161 1.34 -7.31 -1.11
C LYS A 161 0.09 -7.17 -2.01
N ASP A 162 -0.93 -6.44 -1.57
CA ASP A 162 -2.22 -6.42 -2.28
C ASP A 162 -2.14 -5.62 -3.59
N PHE A 163 -1.23 -4.65 -3.64
CA PHE A 163 -0.94 -3.83 -4.82
C PHE A 163 0.25 -4.36 -5.62
N ASN A 164 0.96 -5.37 -5.09
CA ASN A 164 2.21 -5.88 -5.65
C ASN A 164 3.21 -4.75 -5.99
N ASN A 165 3.26 -3.73 -5.14
CA ASN A 165 4.02 -2.50 -5.37
C ASN A 165 4.42 -1.85 -4.03
N TYR A 166 5.22 -0.79 -4.05
CA TYR A 166 5.70 -0.08 -2.87
C TYR A 166 4.80 1.09 -2.50
N PHE A 167 4.41 1.14 -1.24
CA PHE A 167 3.80 2.33 -0.65
C PHE A 167 4.87 3.24 -0.07
N VAL A 168 4.68 4.54 -0.23
CA VAL A 168 5.52 5.54 0.41
C VAL A 168 4.94 5.86 1.77
N GLN A 169 5.76 5.75 2.81
CA GLN A 169 5.32 5.88 4.19
C GLN A 169 6.26 6.73 5.03
N ASN A 170 5.71 7.30 6.09
CA ASN A 170 6.44 8.03 7.11
C ASN A 170 6.05 7.47 8.48
N VAL A 171 7.04 7.41 9.38
CA VAL A 171 6.83 6.96 10.76
C VAL A 171 7.15 8.11 11.68
N SER A 172 6.16 8.49 12.49
CA SER A 172 6.31 9.45 13.57
C SER A 172 6.23 8.80 14.95
N TYR A 173 6.92 9.38 15.93
CA TYR A 173 6.86 8.95 17.32
C TYR A 173 6.32 10.09 18.18
N TYR A 174 5.42 9.78 19.10
CA TYR A 174 4.87 10.73 20.07
C TYR A 174 4.77 10.05 21.44
N TYR A 175 4.58 10.85 22.48
CA TYR A 175 4.45 10.36 23.85
C TYR A 175 3.10 10.73 24.42
N GLU A 176 2.46 9.78 25.10
CA GLU A 176 1.17 9.94 25.79
C GLU A 176 1.32 9.24 27.15
N ASP A 177 1.11 9.97 28.24
CA ASP A 177 1.34 9.49 29.62
C ASP A 177 2.73 8.85 29.85
N GLY A 178 3.77 9.44 29.26
CA GLY A 178 5.15 8.95 29.33
C GLY A 178 5.42 7.68 28.50
N LYS A 179 4.41 7.11 27.85
CA LYS A 179 4.56 5.95 26.96
C LYS A 179 4.85 6.41 25.54
N LYS A 180 5.79 5.72 24.89
CA LYS A 180 6.17 6.00 23.49
C LYS A 180 5.19 5.30 22.54
N HIS A 181 4.53 6.09 21.71
CA HIS A 181 3.65 5.63 20.65
C HIS A 181 4.29 5.84 19.28
N ARG A 182 3.94 4.96 18.35
CA ARG A 182 4.39 4.98 16.95
C ARG A 182 3.18 5.23 16.07
N LYS A 183 3.21 6.27 15.25
CA LYS A 183 2.22 6.55 14.21
C LYS A 183 2.85 6.30 12.85
N LYS A 184 2.15 5.56 12.01
CA LYS A 184 2.56 5.30 10.63
C LYS A 184 1.52 5.91 9.71
N ILE A 185 1.96 6.64 8.70
CA ILE A 185 1.10 7.26 7.69
C ILE A 185 1.61 6.93 6.30
N SER A 186 0.71 6.78 5.34
CA SER A 186 1.06 6.67 3.93
C SER A 186 1.06 8.05 3.27
N LEU A 187 1.84 8.21 2.20
CA LEU A 187 1.95 9.48 1.48
C LEU A 187 0.61 9.85 0.84
N HIS A 188 -0.08 8.90 0.19
CA HIS A 188 -1.38 9.17 -0.42
C HIS A 188 -2.46 9.60 0.60
N THR A 189 -2.53 8.99 1.80
CA THR A 189 -3.51 9.42 2.83
C THR A 189 -3.15 10.79 3.38
N PHE A 190 -1.86 11.08 3.52
CA PHE A 190 -1.37 12.39 3.91
C PHE A 190 -1.76 13.45 2.88
N LEU A 191 -1.47 13.24 1.59
CA LEU A 191 -1.78 14.17 0.51
C LEU A 191 -3.29 14.43 0.39
N MET A 192 -4.10 13.37 0.42
CA MET A 192 -5.57 13.44 0.34
C MET A 192 -6.24 13.94 1.62
N ASN A 193 -5.49 14.11 2.72
CA ASN A 193 -5.99 14.51 4.02
C ASN A 193 -7.13 13.60 4.55
N THR A 194 -6.98 12.29 4.35
CA THR A 194 -7.96 11.28 4.75
C THR A 194 -7.51 10.47 5.98
N LYS A 195 -8.41 9.67 6.53
CA LYS A 195 -8.08 8.73 7.60
C LYS A 195 -7.14 7.64 7.07
N PRO A 196 -6.22 7.09 7.88
CA PRO A 196 -5.30 6.02 7.43
C PRO A 196 -5.97 4.77 6.87
N SER A 197 -7.22 4.50 7.27
CA SER A 197 -8.02 3.36 6.81
C SER A 197 -8.78 3.60 5.50
N GLU A 198 -8.76 4.83 5.00
CA GLU A 198 -9.52 5.23 3.81
C GLU A 198 -8.90 4.56 2.58
N PRO A 199 -9.66 3.76 1.80
CA PRO A 199 -9.15 3.12 0.61
C PRO A 199 -8.87 4.18 -0.47
N ILE A 200 -7.61 4.35 -0.82
CA ILE A 200 -7.19 5.23 -1.92
C ILE A 200 -6.62 4.36 -3.03
N ARG A 201 -7.11 4.60 -4.24
CA ARG A 201 -6.67 3.95 -5.47
C ARG A 201 -5.81 4.90 -6.30
N HIS A 202 -4.73 4.36 -6.84
CA HIS A 202 -3.92 4.96 -7.90
C HIS A 202 -4.51 4.58 -9.25
N CYS A 203 -4.92 5.57 -10.05
CA CYS A 203 -5.66 5.34 -11.30
C CYS A 203 -4.83 4.62 -12.36
N ASP A 204 -3.53 4.92 -12.43
CA ASP A 204 -2.55 4.29 -13.31
C ASP A 204 -2.00 2.95 -12.79
N GLY A 205 -2.35 2.56 -11.56
CA GLY A 205 -1.83 1.36 -10.89
C GLY A 205 -0.41 1.50 -10.31
N ASP A 206 0.27 2.63 -10.52
CA ASP A 206 1.58 2.90 -9.93
C ASP A 206 1.44 3.61 -8.59
N THR A 207 1.74 2.89 -7.50
CA THR A 207 1.61 3.40 -6.14
C THR A 207 2.70 4.40 -5.75
N LEU A 208 3.71 4.56 -6.59
CA LEU A 208 4.72 5.61 -6.49
C LEU A 208 4.33 6.90 -7.24
N ASN A 209 3.26 6.87 -8.04
CA ASN A 209 2.64 8.08 -8.58
C ASN A 209 1.63 8.68 -7.61
N ASN A 210 2.11 9.46 -6.66
CA ASN A 210 1.28 10.07 -5.62
C ASN A 210 0.78 11.49 -6.00
N CYS A 211 0.75 11.86 -7.29
CA CYS A 211 0.08 13.08 -7.72
C CYS A 211 -1.43 12.97 -7.47
N LYS A 212 -2.07 14.02 -6.95
CA LYS A 212 -3.49 14.06 -6.55
C LYS A 212 -4.42 13.63 -7.68
N ALA A 213 -4.14 14.04 -8.93
CA ALA A 213 -4.93 13.62 -10.09
C ALA A 213 -4.96 12.09 -10.29
N ASN A 214 -3.92 11.38 -9.82
CA ASN A 214 -3.85 9.92 -9.85
C ASN A 214 -4.54 9.25 -8.65
N LEU A 215 -4.82 9.99 -7.57
CA LEU A 215 -5.38 9.46 -6.33
C LEU A 215 -6.89 9.63 -6.29
N LYS A 216 -7.63 8.54 -6.05
CA LYS A 216 -9.08 8.56 -5.84
C LYS A 216 -9.47 7.81 -4.58
N VAL A 217 -10.30 8.42 -3.75
CA VAL A 217 -10.96 7.71 -2.65
C VAL A 217 -11.94 6.71 -3.25
N TYR A 218 -11.77 5.44 -2.92
CA TYR A 218 -12.59 4.36 -3.44
C TYR A 218 -13.79 4.10 -2.54
N ASN A 219 -14.99 4.44 -3.00
CA ASN A 219 -16.20 4.11 -2.25
C ASN A 219 -16.54 2.62 -2.40
N ARG A 220 -16.35 1.85 -1.30
CA ARG A 220 -16.63 0.41 -1.25
C ARG A 220 -18.11 0.03 -1.44
N THR A 221 -19.03 1.00 -1.40
CA THR A 221 -20.46 0.77 -1.64
C THR A 221 -20.91 1.22 -3.04
N MET A 222 -19.98 1.64 -3.90
CA MET A 222 -20.30 2.02 -5.27
C MET A 222 -20.67 0.80 -6.11
N MET A 223 -21.52 1.01 -7.11
CA MET A 223 -21.84 0.02 -8.14
C MET A 223 -20.54 -0.41 -8.86
N ASN A 224 -20.51 -1.66 -9.32
CA ASN A 224 -19.36 -2.14 -10.09
C ASN A 224 -19.26 -1.39 -11.43
N ASP A 225 -18.03 -1.02 -11.78
CA ASP A 225 -17.69 -0.67 -13.16
C ASP A 225 -17.90 -1.91 -14.06
N TYR A 226 -18.23 -1.68 -15.32
CA TYR A 226 -18.41 -2.75 -16.31
C TYR A 226 -17.90 -2.33 -17.69
N GLU A 227 -17.62 -3.32 -18.53
CA GLU A 227 -17.15 -3.15 -19.90
C GLU A 227 -18.01 -4.01 -20.84
N GLN A 228 -18.48 -3.42 -21.95
CA GLN A 228 -19.19 -4.18 -22.98
C GLN A 228 -18.17 -4.93 -23.84
N ILE A 229 -18.27 -6.26 -23.87
CA ILE A 229 -17.34 -7.13 -24.61
C ILE A 229 -17.87 -7.45 -26.01
N SER A 230 -19.19 -7.60 -26.14
CA SER A 230 -19.91 -7.86 -27.40
C SER A 230 -21.35 -7.32 -27.30
N ASP A 231 -22.17 -7.56 -28.33
CA ASP A 231 -23.58 -7.15 -28.34
C ASP A 231 -24.41 -7.80 -27.21
N ASP A 232 -24.03 -9.02 -26.80
CA ASP A 232 -24.75 -9.84 -25.82
C ASP A 232 -24.01 -10.04 -24.48
N THR A 233 -22.74 -9.61 -24.36
CA THR A 233 -21.89 -9.95 -23.20
C THR A 233 -21.32 -8.71 -22.52
N ILE A 234 -21.44 -8.67 -21.20
CA ILE A 234 -20.85 -7.64 -20.33
C ILE A 234 -19.84 -8.28 -19.37
N ALA A 235 -18.71 -7.60 -19.15
CA ALA A 235 -17.77 -7.93 -18.10
C ALA A 235 -17.95 -6.99 -16.91
N ILE A 236 -18.34 -7.52 -15.75
CA ILE A 236 -18.38 -6.78 -14.48
C ILE A 236 -16.99 -6.82 -13.84
N ILE A 237 -16.48 -5.65 -13.45
CA ILE A 237 -15.15 -5.50 -12.83
C ILE A 237 -15.27 -5.75 -11.33
N LEU A 238 -14.59 -6.80 -10.84
CA LEU A 238 -14.56 -7.17 -9.43
C LEU A 238 -13.32 -6.57 -8.78
N ARG A 239 -13.54 -5.65 -7.83
CA ARG A 239 -12.45 -4.95 -7.13
C ARG A 239 -12.22 -5.51 -5.72
N ASP A 240 -11.01 -5.35 -5.20
CA ASP A 240 -10.69 -5.63 -3.80
C ASP A 240 -11.12 -4.49 -2.86
N SER A 241 -10.82 -4.63 -1.55
CA SER A 241 -11.16 -3.61 -0.54
C SER A 241 -10.45 -2.26 -0.74
N ASN A 242 -9.45 -2.21 -1.62
CA ASN A 242 -8.65 -1.03 -1.93
C ASN A 242 -8.99 -0.45 -3.32
N GLY A 243 -9.93 -1.05 -4.05
CA GLY A 243 -10.37 -0.61 -5.38
C GLY A 243 -9.55 -1.18 -6.54
N ASN A 244 -8.57 -2.04 -6.28
CA ASN A 244 -7.79 -2.67 -7.35
C ASN A 244 -8.64 -3.72 -8.06
N GLU A 245 -8.56 -3.76 -9.38
CA GLU A 245 -9.21 -4.82 -10.15
C GLU A 245 -8.56 -6.16 -9.83
N LYS A 246 -9.38 -7.11 -9.37
CA LYS A 246 -8.94 -8.47 -9.03
C LYS A 246 -9.30 -9.49 -10.09
N ALA A 247 -10.45 -9.32 -10.71
CA ALA A 247 -10.98 -10.20 -11.73
C ALA A 247 -12.11 -9.51 -12.49
N ARG A 248 -12.56 -10.14 -13.57
CA ARG A 248 -13.80 -9.80 -14.27
C ARG A 248 -14.71 -11.00 -14.27
N THR A 249 -16.01 -10.76 -14.27
CA THR A 249 -17.01 -11.81 -14.44
C THR A 249 -17.93 -11.49 -15.60
N LEU A 250 -18.21 -12.49 -16.45
CA LEU A 250 -19.05 -12.33 -17.63
C LEU A 250 -20.51 -12.59 -17.27
N ILE A 251 -21.41 -11.76 -17.81
CA ILE A 251 -22.86 -11.91 -17.71
C ILE A 251 -23.49 -11.63 -19.07
N ASP A 252 -24.72 -12.08 -19.28
CA ASP A 252 -25.51 -11.64 -20.43
C ASP A 252 -25.92 -10.17 -20.24
N LYS A 253 -25.94 -9.40 -21.33
CA LYS A 253 -26.26 -7.97 -21.30
C LYS A 253 -27.64 -7.67 -20.72
N GLU A 254 -28.61 -8.54 -20.94
CA GLU A 254 -29.96 -8.42 -20.38
C GLU A 254 -30.00 -8.46 -18.84
N ASP A 255 -29.00 -9.08 -18.19
CA ASP A 255 -28.93 -9.14 -16.72
C ASP A 255 -28.22 -7.93 -16.10
N LEU A 256 -27.63 -7.04 -16.93
CA LEU A 256 -26.81 -5.93 -16.46
C LEU A 256 -27.54 -5.06 -15.43
N GLU A 257 -28.73 -4.56 -15.79
CA GLU A 257 -29.51 -3.67 -14.91
C GLU A 257 -29.81 -4.33 -13.55
N LYS A 258 -30.22 -5.60 -13.56
CA LYS A 258 -30.48 -6.39 -12.34
C LYS A 258 -29.20 -6.57 -11.51
N VAL A 259 -28.06 -6.75 -12.15
CA VAL A 259 -26.77 -7.01 -11.50
C VAL A 259 -26.17 -5.73 -10.90
N ILE A 260 -26.31 -4.56 -11.52
CA ILE A 260 -25.70 -3.30 -11.00
C ILE A 260 -26.65 -2.50 -10.08
N ASN A 261 -27.96 -2.55 -10.31
CA ASN A 261 -28.94 -1.73 -9.57
C ASN A 261 -29.41 -2.37 -8.25
N ASN A 262 -28.68 -3.35 -7.70
CA ASN A 262 -29.07 -4.02 -6.45
C ASN A 262 -28.65 -3.27 -5.17
N GLY A 263 -28.02 -2.09 -5.30
CA GLY A 263 -27.57 -1.28 -4.16
C GLY A 263 -26.33 -1.79 -3.43
N HIS A 264 -25.68 -2.83 -3.96
CA HIS A 264 -24.48 -3.43 -3.39
C HIS A 264 -23.43 -3.71 -4.48
N THR A 265 -22.20 -3.94 -4.04
CA THR A 265 -21.07 -4.26 -4.93
C THR A 265 -20.82 -5.78 -4.97
N TRP A 266 -20.53 -6.29 -6.16
CA TRP A 266 -20.02 -7.64 -6.38
C TRP A 266 -18.51 -7.67 -6.17
N CYS A 267 -18.05 -8.66 -5.43
CA CYS A 267 -16.66 -8.84 -5.03
C CYS A 267 -16.13 -10.20 -5.50
N TYR A 268 -14.83 -10.26 -5.72
CA TYR A 268 -14.11 -11.52 -5.89
C TYR A 268 -14.05 -12.31 -4.58
N PHE A 269 -14.35 -13.61 -4.62
CA PHE A 269 -14.25 -14.52 -3.49
C PHE A 269 -13.73 -15.88 -3.93
N ARG A 270 -12.74 -16.43 -3.21
CA ARG A 270 -12.18 -17.75 -3.52
C ARG A 270 -12.76 -18.81 -2.59
N CYS A 271 -13.37 -19.84 -3.16
CA CYS A 271 -13.96 -20.96 -2.42
C CYS A 271 -13.44 -22.29 -2.97
N LYS A 272 -12.84 -23.11 -2.12
CA LYS A 272 -12.25 -24.42 -2.51
C LYS A 272 -11.29 -24.32 -3.71
N GLY A 273 -10.55 -23.22 -3.81
CA GLY A 273 -9.60 -22.96 -4.90
C GLY A 273 -10.19 -22.25 -6.11
N GLU A 274 -11.52 -22.22 -6.27
CA GLU A 274 -12.22 -21.63 -7.41
C GLU A 274 -12.65 -20.18 -7.14
N PRO A 275 -12.57 -19.28 -8.13
CA PRO A 275 -12.97 -17.87 -7.98
C PRO A 275 -14.46 -17.65 -8.25
N TYR A 276 -15.14 -16.87 -7.42
CA TYR A 276 -16.56 -16.54 -7.60
C TYR A 276 -16.79 -15.04 -7.48
N ALA A 277 -17.77 -14.54 -8.23
CA ALA A 277 -18.39 -13.25 -7.97
C ALA A 277 -19.46 -13.41 -6.88
N VAL A 278 -19.33 -12.65 -5.79
CA VAL A 278 -20.25 -12.71 -4.65
C VAL A 278 -20.58 -11.33 -4.12
N LEU A 279 -21.75 -11.25 -3.50
CA LEU A 279 -22.22 -10.08 -2.78
C LEU A 279 -22.28 -10.44 -1.29
N ASN A 280 -21.68 -9.61 -0.44
CA ASN A 280 -21.59 -9.86 1.01
C ASN A 280 -22.60 -8.96 1.75
N LEU A 281 -23.74 -9.52 2.14
CA LEU A 281 -24.71 -8.86 3.03
C LEU A 281 -24.32 -9.10 4.49
N LYS A 282 -24.83 -8.26 5.39
CA LYS A 282 -24.62 -8.40 6.85
C LYS A 282 -24.98 -9.80 7.36
N SER A 283 -25.99 -10.44 6.77
CA SER A 283 -26.52 -11.74 7.22
C SER A 283 -26.08 -12.93 6.37
N LYS A 284 -25.66 -12.72 5.12
CA LYS A 284 -25.34 -13.83 4.19
C LYS A 284 -24.47 -13.39 3.01
N ARG A 285 -23.80 -14.38 2.42
CA ARG A 285 -23.14 -14.24 1.12
C ARG A 285 -24.07 -14.74 0.02
N VAL A 286 -24.23 -13.94 -1.04
CA VAL A 286 -25.01 -14.29 -2.23
C VAL A 286 -24.04 -14.47 -3.39
N TYR A 287 -24.16 -15.57 -4.14
CA TYR A 287 -23.32 -15.83 -5.31
C TYR A 287 -24.00 -15.30 -6.58
N LEU A 288 -23.21 -14.74 -7.50
CA LEU A 288 -23.73 -14.10 -8.72
C LEU A 288 -24.50 -15.08 -9.61
N HIS A 289 -23.93 -16.26 -9.91
CA HIS A 289 -24.63 -17.32 -10.67
C HIS A 289 -26.00 -17.64 -10.09
N ARG A 290 -26.12 -17.70 -8.75
CA ARG A 290 -27.41 -17.99 -8.11
C ARG A 290 -28.41 -16.84 -8.21
N PHE A 291 -27.91 -15.61 -8.13
CA PHE A 291 -28.72 -14.42 -8.25
C PHE A 291 -29.27 -14.24 -9.67
N ILE A 292 -28.45 -14.49 -10.69
CA ILE A 292 -28.86 -14.45 -12.10
C ILE A 292 -29.93 -15.53 -12.37
N MET A 293 -29.65 -16.77 -11.98
CA MET A 293 -30.53 -17.93 -12.24
C MET A 293 -31.75 -18.03 -11.31
N ASN A 294 -31.91 -17.09 -10.37
CA ASN A 294 -32.96 -17.15 -9.32
C ASN A 294 -33.05 -18.54 -8.66
N THR A 295 -31.90 -19.11 -8.29
CA THR A 295 -31.80 -20.52 -7.89
C THR A 295 -32.63 -20.82 -6.64
N PRO A 296 -33.54 -21.81 -6.71
CA PRO A 296 -34.29 -22.29 -5.54
C PRO A 296 -33.37 -22.71 -4.38
N LYS A 297 -33.87 -22.59 -3.15
CA LYS A 297 -33.09 -22.81 -1.91
C LYS A 297 -32.52 -24.23 -1.82
N ASP A 298 -33.26 -25.21 -2.32
CA ASP A 298 -32.96 -26.64 -2.35
C ASP A 298 -32.15 -27.09 -3.58
N MET A 299 -31.92 -26.20 -4.53
CA MET A 299 -31.11 -26.46 -5.73
C MET A 299 -29.74 -25.78 -5.67
N VAL A 300 -28.84 -26.18 -6.55
CA VAL A 300 -27.58 -25.50 -6.85
C VAL A 300 -27.60 -24.95 -8.27
N THR A 301 -26.75 -23.98 -8.57
CA THR A 301 -26.50 -23.56 -9.94
C THR A 301 -25.15 -24.09 -10.37
N ASP A 302 -25.16 -24.89 -11.42
CA ASP A 302 -24.01 -25.57 -12.00
C ASP A 302 -23.46 -24.76 -13.18
N HIS A 303 -22.15 -24.55 -13.19
CA HIS A 303 -21.41 -23.97 -14.31
C HIS A 303 -21.06 -25.07 -15.29
N ILE A 304 -21.79 -25.15 -16.41
CA ILE A 304 -21.66 -26.19 -17.44
C ILE A 304 -20.25 -26.20 -18.03
N ASN A 305 -19.67 -25.02 -18.27
CA ASN A 305 -18.30 -24.82 -18.78
C ASN A 305 -17.22 -24.94 -17.68
N HIS A 306 -17.64 -25.03 -16.42
CA HIS A 306 -16.81 -24.99 -15.22
C HIS A 306 -15.90 -23.76 -15.06
N ASP A 307 -16.31 -22.63 -15.62
CA ASP A 307 -15.74 -21.33 -15.33
C ASP A 307 -16.71 -20.57 -14.43
N THR A 308 -16.34 -20.46 -13.16
CA THR A 308 -17.15 -19.86 -12.10
C THR A 308 -17.27 -18.33 -12.21
N LEU A 309 -16.45 -17.69 -13.05
CA LEU A 309 -16.54 -16.27 -13.40
C LEU A 309 -17.30 -16.04 -14.72
N ASP A 310 -17.69 -17.08 -15.45
CA ASP A 310 -18.59 -16.98 -16.59
C ASP A 310 -20.03 -17.28 -16.14
N ASN A 311 -20.74 -16.22 -15.78
CA ASN A 311 -22.10 -16.27 -15.25
C ASN A 311 -23.17 -15.96 -16.31
N ARG A 312 -22.83 -16.13 -17.60
CA ARG A 312 -23.82 -16.10 -18.68
C ARG A 312 -24.76 -17.30 -18.58
N LYS A 313 -26.07 -17.11 -18.74
CA LYS A 313 -27.12 -18.12 -18.63
C LYS A 313 -26.87 -19.35 -19.51
N ARG A 314 -26.30 -19.18 -20.70
CA ARG A 314 -25.89 -20.31 -21.57
C ARG A 314 -24.92 -21.29 -20.89
N ASN A 315 -24.16 -20.83 -19.90
CA ASN A 315 -23.19 -21.62 -19.13
C ASN A 315 -23.72 -22.04 -17.76
N LEU A 316 -24.95 -21.68 -17.40
CA LEU A 316 -25.55 -21.94 -16.10
C LEU A 316 -26.79 -22.82 -16.21
N ARG A 317 -27.04 -23.62 -15.17
CA ARG A 317 -28.32 -24.31 -14.99
C ARG A 317 -28.64 -24.54 -13.52
N ASN A 318 -29.91 -24.53 -13.17
CA ASN A 318 -30.35 -25.02 -11.86
C ASN A 318 -30.34 -26.55 -11.89
N ALA A 319 -29.66 -27.16 -10.93
CA ALA A 319 -29.49 -28.59 -10.82
C ALA A 319 -29.64 -29.03 -9.36
N THR A 320 -30.03 -30.28 -9.15
CA THR A 320 -29.87 -30.97 -7.88
C THR A 320 -28.38 -31.22 -7.61
N ILE A 321 -28.04 -31.53 -6.36
CA ILE A 321 -26.66 -31.88 -5.98
C ILE A 321 -26.16 -33.09 -6.79
N SER A 322 -27.03 -34.10 -7.02
CA SER A 322 -26.68 -35.30 -7.78
C SER A 322 -26.37 -34.97 -9.25
N GLU A 323 -27.20 -34.15 -9.90
CA GLU A 323 -27.00 -33.71 -11.28
C GLU A 323 -25.71 -32.88 -11.43
N ASN A 324 -25.45 -31.94 -10.53
CA ASN A 324 -24.20 -31.16 -10.51
C ASN A 324 -22.96 -32.06 -10.32
N MET A 325 -23.05 -33.09 -9.48
CA MET A 325 -21.97 -34.06 -9.27
C MET A 325 -21.67 -34.90 -10.53
N GLN A 326 -22.61 -35.00 -11.47
CA GLN A 326 -22.34 -35.59 -12.78
C GLN A 326 -21.33 -34.72 -13.56
N ASN A 327 -21.38 -33.40 -13.41
CA ASN A 327 -20.51 -32.42 -14.07
C ASN A 327 -19.14 -32.24 -13.39
N ARG A 328 -18.54 -33.30 -12.86
CA ARG A 328 -17.19 -33.24 -12.26
C ARG A 328 -16.09 -33.35 -13.33
N LYS A 329 -15.12 -32.41 -13.32
CA LYS A 329 -13.96 -32.36 -14.24
C LYS A 329 -13.07 -33.61 -14.20
N SER A 330 -12.82 -34.17 -13.02
CA SER A 330 -11.76 -35.15 -12.80
C SER A 330 -12.23 -36.46 -12.18
N ALA A 331 -11.37 -37.48 -12.27
CA ALA A 331 -11.48 -38.69 -11.48
C ALA A 331 -11.34 -38.39 -9.97
N ARG A 332 -11.62 -39.39 -9.14
CA ARG A 332 -11.34 -39.28 -7.70
C ARG A 332 -9.82 -39.18 -7.49
N ARG A 333 -9.40 -38.50 -6.41
CA ARG A 333 -7.98 -38.22 -6.12
C ARG A 333 -7.12 -39.48 -5.98
N ASP A 334 -7.72 -40.58 -5.55
CA ASP A 334 -7.12 -41.91 -5.37
C ASP A 334 -7.19 -42.78 -6.64
N SER A 335 -7.67 -42.24 -7.77
CA SER A 335 -7.70 -42.97 -9.03
C SER A 335 -6.28 -43.20 -9.54
N LYS A 336 -5.91 -44.48 -9.71
CA LYS A 336 -4.65 -44.89 -10.34
C LYS A 336 -4.56 -44.52 -11.83
N SER A 337 -5.69 -44.47 -12.53
CA SER A 337 -5.74 -44.13 -13.97
C SER A 337 -5.76 -42.62 -14.21
N GLY A 338 -6.19 -41.83 -13.22
CA GLY A 338 -6.54 -40.42 -13.40
C GLY A 338 -7.81 -40.20 -14.25
N ILE A 339 -8.44 -41.27 -14.77
CA ILE A 339 -9.58 -41.22 -15.67
C ILE A 339 -10.85 -41.66 -14.93
N ARG A 340 -11.92 -40.90 -15.09
CA ARG A 340 -13.19 -41.15 -14.41
C ARG A 340 -13.82 -42.45 -14.91
N GLY A 341 -14.12 -43.36 -13.99
CA GLY A 341 -14.74 -44.64 -14.30
C GLY A 341 -13.76 -45.76 -14.60
N ILE A 342 -12.44 -45.51 -14.52
CA ILE A 342 -11.41 -46.51 -14.76
C ILE A 342 -10.64 -46.79 -13.47
N SER A 343 -10.57 -48.06 -13.08
CA SER A 343 -9.80 -48.54 -11.94
C SER A 343 -8.84 -49.65 -12.34
N TRP A 344 -7.70 -49.76 -11.67
CA TRP A 344 -6.74 -50.86 -11.86
C TRP A 344 -7.05 -52.03 -10.93
N ASP A 345 -7.19 -53.22 -11.50
CA ASP A 345 -7.26 -54.48 -10.76
C ASP A 345 -5.87 -55.12 -10.72
N SER A 346 -5.22 -55.07 -9.56
CA SER A 346 -3.87 -55.64 -9.37
C SER A 346 -3.83 -57.16 -9.39
N GLY A 347 -4.95 -57.85 -9.13
CA GLY A 347 -4.99 -59.31 -9.17
C GLY A 347 -4.94 -59.81 -10.61
N ASN A 348 -5.81 -59.25 -11.46
CA ASN A 348 -5.91 -59.66 -12.87
C ASN A 348 -4.95 -58.90 -13.80
N HIS A 349 -4.32 -57.82 -13.32
CA HIS A 349 -3.48 -56.91 -14.11
C HIS A 349 -4.25 -56.29 -15.29
N ASP A 350 -5.50 -55.90 -15.04
CA ASP A 350 -6.42 -55.32 -16.03
C ASP A 350 -6.99 -53.98 -15.55
N TRP A 351 -7.33 -53.10 -16.51
CA TRP A 351 -8.14 -51.91 -16.31
C TRP A 351 -9.62 -52.25 -16.36
N ILE A 352 -10.39 -51.82 -15.36
CA ILE A 352 -11.85 -52.05 -15.26
C ILE A 352 -12.59 -50.74 -15.52
N VAL A 353 -13.60 -50.79 -16.39
CA VAL A 353 -14.53 -49.67 -16.64
C VAL A 353 -15.82 -49.91 -15.85
N SER A 354 -16.13 -49.00 -14.92
CA SER A 354 -17.37 -49.04 -14.13
C SER A 354 -17.89 -47.65 -13.75
N PHE A 355 -19.22 -47.51 -13.71
CA PHE A 355 -19.89 -46.29 -13.25
C PHE A 355 -21.08 -46.64 -12.35
N ASN A 356 -21.24 -45.92 -11.23
CA ASN A 356 -22.31 -46.13 -10.25
C ASN A 356 -22.48 -47.60 -9.81
N GLY A 357 -21.36 -48.34 -9.69
CA GLY A 357 -21.35 -49.76 -9.32
C GLY A 357 -21.65 -50.74 -10.47
N LYS A 358 -22.02 -50.26 -11.66
CA LYS A 358 -22.22 -51.08 -12.85
C LYS A 358 -20.90 -51.30 -13.61
N TYR A 359 -20.57 -52.56 -13.86
CA TYR A 359 -19.43 -52.99 -14.67
C TYR A 359 -19.74 -52.93 -16.17
N TYR A 360 -18.79 -52.45 -16.98
CA TYR A 360 -18.93 -52.35 -18.44
C TYR A 360 -17.86 -53.16 -19.20
N GLY A 361 -16.69 -53.40 -18.62
CA GLY A 361 -15.64 -54.17 -19.28
C GLY A 361 -14.30 -54.15 -18.56
N ARG A 362 -13.38 -55.01 -19.01
CA ARG A 362 -11.99 -55.09 -18.56
C ARG A 362 -11.04 -55.11 -19.76
N PHE A 363 -9.88 -54.48 -19.63
CA PHE A 363 -8.91 -54.32 -20.72
C PHE A 363 -7.48 -54.34 -20.19
N LYS A 364 -6.56 -55.02 -20.89
CA LYS A 364 -5.12 -54.88 -20.62
C LYS A 364 -4.58 -53.52 -21.01
N ASP A 365 -5.16 -52.94 -22.06
CA ASP A 365 -4.78 -51.67 -22.64
C ASP A 365 -5.65 -50.53 -22.07
N ILE A 366 -5.01 -49.49 -21.52
CA ILE A 366 -5.69 -48.36 -20.90
C ILE A 366 -6.45 -47.50 -21.93
N ASP A 367 -5.98 -47.44 -23.17
CA ASP A 367 -6.61 -46.61 -24.20
C ASP A 367 -7.96 -47.21 -24.62
N LYS A 368 -8.04 -48.55 -24.73
CA LYS A 368 -9.33 -49.24 -24.95
C LYS A 368 -10.30 -49.06 -23.79
N ALA A 369 -9.79 -49.07 -22.55
CA ALA A 369 -10.63 -48.77 -21.38
C ALA A 369 -11.12 -47.32 -21.39
N LYS A 370 -10.30 -46.38 -21.87
CA LYS A 370 -10.65 -44.97 -22.01
C LYS A 370 -11.74 -44.75 -23.05
N ASP A 371 -11.64 -45.37 -24.22
CA ASP A 371 -12.66 -45.24 -25.28
C ASP A 371 -14.02 -45.72 -24.79
N LEU A 372 -14.09 -46.90 -24.17
CA LEU A 372 -15.33 -47.41 -23.58
C LEU A 372 -15.83 -46.52 -22.44
N ALA A 373 -14.93 -46.02 -21.58
CA ALA A 373 -15.29 -45.14 -20.49
C ALA A 373 -15.91 -43.84 -21.01
N GLU A 374 -15.36 -43.22 -22.06
CA GLU A 374 -15.90 -41.99 -22.66
C GLU A 374 -17.27 -42.20 -23.29
N GLU A 375 -17.48 -43.31 -23.98
CA GLU A 375 -18.78 -43.72 -24.53
C GLU A 375 -19.82 -43.85 -23.41
N LYS A 376 -19.54 -44.68 -22.40
CA LYS A 376 -20.47 -44.96 -21.30
C LYS A 376 -20.64 -43.78 -20.35
N LEU A 377 -19.66 -42.89 -20.22
CA LEU A 377 -19.78 -41.68 -19.42
C LEU A 377 -20.93 -40.80 -19.92
N ARG A 378 -21.10 -40.65 -21.25
CA ARG A 378 -22.18 -39.84 -21.84
C ARG A 378 -23.56 -40.48 -21.64
N GLU A 379 -23.63 -41.81 -21.71
CA GLU A 379 -24.87 -42.55 -21.44
C GLU A 379 -25.29 -42.47 -19.97
N VAL A 380 -24.34 -42.68 -19.05
CA VAL A 380 -24.60 -42.77 -17.60
C VAL A 380 -24.82 -41.40 -16.97
N PHE A 381 -24.16 -40.36 -17.49
CA PHE A 381 -24.23 -39.01 -16.95
C PHE A 381 -24.87 -38.05 -17.95
N PRO A 382 -26.20 -38.08 -18.11
CA PRO A 382 -26.90 -37.25 -19.09
C PRO A 382 -26.77 -35.74 -18.81
N TYR A 383 -26.34 -35.35 -17.62
CA TYR A 383 -26.09 -33.95 -17.27
C TYR A 383 -24.65 -33.52 -17.56
N LEU A 384 -23.74 -34.40 -17.98
CA LEU A 384 -22.39 -34.00 -18.37
C LEU A 384 -22.43 -33.09 -19.61
N LYS A 385 -21.95 -31.84 -19.49
CA LYS A 385 -21.82 -30.85 -20.58
C LYS A 385 -23.09 -30.52 -21.38
N LYS A 386 -24.30 -30.86 -20.92
CA LYS A 386 -25.55 -30.50 -21.63
C LYS A 386 -26.01 -29.08 -21.31
N ILE A 387 -26.06 -28.25 -22.35
CA ILE A 387 -27.07 -27.19 -22.52
C ILE A 387 -28.27 -27.89 -23.17
N LYS A 388 -29.43 -27.92 -22.52
CA LYS A 388 -30.66 -28.10 -23.29
C LYS A 388 -30.84 -26.78 -24.02
N ASN A 389 -30.73 -26.77 -25.34
CA ASN A 389 -31.22 -25.65 -26.13
C ASN A 389 -32.69 -25.47 -25.71
N ILE A 390 -32.99 -24.33 -25.08
CA ILE A 390 -34.36 -23.83 -24.91
C ILE A 390 -34.57 -22.83 -26.03
#